data_AF-A0A1Y3B8S1-F1
#
_entry.id   AF-A0A1Y3B8S1-F1
#
_cell.length_a   1.000
_cell.length_b   1.000
_cell.length_c   1.000
_cell.angle_alpha   90.00
_cell.angle_beta   90.00
_cell.angle_gamma   90.00
#
_symmetry.space_group_name_H-M   'P 1'
#
loop_
_entity.id
_entity.type
_entity.pdbx_description
1 polymer ?
#
loop_
_entity_poly.entity_id
_entity_poly.type
_entity_poly.pdbx_seq_one_letter_code
_entity_poly.pdbx_strand_id
1 'polypeptide(L)'
;VYGIVFSPDSEYVLVSSDKGTVHIFALKDTRLNRRSTLSSMPLVNNMQLASYALAKFTLTAECACVCSFGGVDRRSVHAICVDGTFHKYSFKNDGTCVRDNFDTFLNVPEEADHILL
;
A
#
# COMPACT_ATOMS: atom_id res chain seq x y z
N VAL A 1 -7.80 7.57 8.53
CA VAL A 1 -7.71 7.16 7.11
C VAL A 1 -7.36 8.41 6.32
N TYR A 2 -6.29 8.39 5.53
CA TYR A 2 -5.81 9.52 4.76
C TYR A 2 -6.18 9.40 3.27
N GLY A 3 -6.12 8.19 2.70
CA GLY A 3 -6.52 7.95 1.32
C GLY A 3 -7.07 6.54 1.10
N ILE A 4 -7.92 6.40 0.09
CA ILE A 4 -8.48 5.11 -0.38
C ILE A 4 -8.37 5.10 -1.90
N VAL A 5 -7.77 4.05 -2.47
CA VAL A 5 -7.58 3.92 -3.92
C VAL A 5 -7.87 2.50 -4.38
N PHE A 6 -8.61 2.36 -5.48
CA PHE A 6 -8.84 1.07 -6.13
C PHE A 6 -7.74 0.78 -7.15
N SER A 7 -7.38 -0.49 -7.32
CA SER A 7 -6.57 -0.90 -8.46
C SER A 7 -7.35 -0.68 -9.77
N PRO A 8 -6.67 -0.48 -10.92
CA PRO A 8 -7.35 -0.19 -12.19
C PRO A 8 -8.41 -1.21 -12.60
N ASP A 9 -8.23 -2.47 -12.21
CA ASP A 9 -9.14 -3.59 -12.47
C ASP A 9 -10.11 -3.89 -11.32
N SER A 10 -10.08 -3.08 -10.25
CA SER A 10 -10.87 -3.25 -9.03
C SER A 10 -10.67 -4.61 -8.34
N GLU A 11 -9.51 -5.25 -8.54
CA GLU A 11 -9.16 -6.47 -7.79
C GLU A 11 -8.73 -6.17 -6.36
N TYR A 12 -8.18 -4.97 -6.13
CA TYR A 12 -7.66 -4.54 -4.83
C TYR A 12 -8.17 -3.14 -4.47
N VAL A 13 -8.24 -2.89 -3.17
CA VAL A 13 -8.32 -1.53 -2.62
C VAL A 13 -7.19 -1.36 -1.62
N LEU A 14 -6.50 -0.22 -1.70
CA LEU A 14 -5.54 0.20 -0.71
C LEU A 14 -6.11 1.34 0.14
N VAL A 15 -5.66 1.40 1.40
CA VAL A 15 -6.03 2.44 2.36
C VAL A 15 -4.76 2.91 3.06
N SER A 16 -4.46 4.21 2.99
CA SER A 16 -3.35 4.83 3.72
C SER A 16 -3.83 5.54 4.99
N SER A 17 -2.97 5.64 6.00
CA SER A 17 -3.20 6.43 7.22
C SER A 17 -2.36 7.71 7.25
N ASP A 18 -2.65 8.57 8.22
CA ASP A 18 -1.88 9.77 8.56
C ASP A 18 -0.51 9.45 9.21
N LYS A 19 -0.25 8.17 9.50
CA LYS A 19 1.01 7.65 10.06
C LYS A 19 1.78 6.76 9.07
N GLY A 20 1.45 6.84 7.78
CA GLY A 20 2.14 6.09 6.73
C GLY A 20 1.88 4.58 6.74
N THR A 21 0.86 4.11 7.46
CA THR A 21 0.45 2.69 7.39
C THR A 21 -0.44 2.49 6.18
N VAL A 22 -0.12 1.51 5.35
CA VAL A 22 -0.90 1.12 4.18
C VAL A 22 -1.46 -0.29 4.37
N HIS A 23 -2.76 -0.42 4.13
CA HIS A 23 -3.47 -1.69 4.10
C HIS A 23 -3.96 -1.98 2.69
N ILE A 24 -3.84 -3.24 2.23
CA ILE A 24 -4.33 -3.68 0.93
C ILE A 24 -5.32 -4.84 1.13
N PHE A 25 -6.50 -4.74 0.52
CA PHE A 25 -7.54 -5.74 0.57
C PHE A 25 -7.83 -6.27 -0.83
N ALA A 26 -7.96 -7.59 -0.97
CA ALA A 26 -8.49 -8.22 -2.16
C ALA A 26 -10.02 -8.12 -2.17
N LEU A 27 -10.59 -7.61 -3.26
CA LEU A 27 -12.02 -7.40 -3.43
C LEU A 27 -12.70 -8.58 -4.14
N LYS A 28 -12.04 -9.16 -5.15
CA LYS A 28 -12.59 -10.29 -5.93
C LYS A 28 -12.26 -11.63 -5.28
N ASP A 29 -10.97 -11.96 -5.14
CA ASP A 29 -10.55 -13.17 -4.41
C ASP A 29 -10.33 -12.86 -2.93
N THR A 30 -11.43 -12.75 -2.18
CA THR A 30 -11.41 -12.44 -0.74
C THR A 30 -10.78 -13.53 0.13
N ARG A 31 -10.44 -14.71 -0.44
CA ARG A 31 -9.70 -15.76 0.28
C ARG A 31 -8.24 -15.37 0.53
N LEU A 32 -7.73 -14.42 -0.25
CA LEU A 32 -6.40 -13.84 -0.06
C LEU A 32 -6.33 -12.96 1.21
N ASN A 33 -7.46 -12.42 1.65
CA ASN A 33 -7.50 -11.60 2.86
C ASN A 33 -7.30 -12.46 4.11
N ARG A 34 -6.55 -11.92 5.09
CA ARG A 34 -6.35 -12.59 6.38
C ARG A 34 -7.68 -12.72 7.11
N ARG A 35 -7.92 -13.86 7.78
CA ARG A 35 -9.13 -14.10 8.58
C ARG A 35 -8.76 -14.22 10.05
N SER A 36 -9.70 -13.88 10.93
CA SER A 36 -9.50 -14.06 12.38
C SER A 36 -9.20 -15.52 12.71
N THR A 37 -8.30 -15.77 13.66
CA THR A 37 -7.94 -17.12 14.14
C THR A 37 -9.12 -17.90 14.72
N LEU A 38 -10.21 -17.24 15.09
CA LEU A 38 -11.46 -17.89 15.49
C LEU A 38 -12.15 -18.64 14.33
N SER A 39 -11.79 -18.35 13.07
CA SER A 39 -12.35 -19.04 11.90
C SER A 39 -11.80 -20.45 11.70
N SER A 40 -10.76 -20.84 12.43
CA SER A 40 -10.23 -22.21 12.40
C SER A 40 -10.85 -23.12 13.46
N MET A 41 -11.78 -22.64 14.28
CA MET A 41 -12.51 -23.50 15.21
C MET A 41 -13.65 -24.25 14.50
N PRO A 42 -13.71 -25.60 14.61
CA PRO A 42 -14.74 -26.41 13.95
C PRO A 42 -16.19 -26.02 14.29
N LEU A 43 -16.41 -25.45 15.48
CA LEU A 43 -17.73 -25.07 15.99
C LEU A 43 -18.26 -23.74 15.41
N VAL A 44 -17.39 -22.94 14.76
CA VAL A 44 -17.69 -21.56 14.32
C VAL A 44 -17.60 -21.41 12.80
N ASN A 45 -17.43 -22.52 12.08
CA ASN A 45 -17.10 -22.54 10.64
C ASN A 45 -18.20 -21.95 9.73
N ASN A 46 -19.42 -21.77 10.25
CA ASN A 46 -20.55 -21.15 9.54
C ASN A 46 -20.75 -19.65 9.85
N MET A 47 -19.92 -19.03 10.70
CA MET A 47 -20.01 -17.60 10.97
C MET A 47 -19.10 -16.83 10.01
N GLN A 48 -19.68 -15.83 9.34
CA GLN A 48 -18.94 -14.90 8.50
C GLN A 48 -18.07 -13.99 9.39
N LEU A 49 -16.85 -14.43 9.66
CA LEU A 49 -15.92 -13.75 10.54
C LEU A 49 -15.24 -12.56 9.85
N ALA A 50 -14.73 -11.64 10.67
CA ALA A 50 -14.09 -10.43 10.17
C ALA A 50 -12.86 -10.76 9.30
N SER A 51 -12.85 -10.21 8.09
CA SER A 51 -11.73 -10.22 7.15
C SER A 51 -10.83 -9.02 7.46
N TYR A 52 -9.52 -9.25 7.50
CA TYR A 52 -8.48 -8.23 7.62
C TYR A 52 -7.78 -8.03 6.28
N ALA A 53 -6.91 -7.02 6.19
CA ALA A 53 -6.13 -6.75 4.98
C ALA A 53 -5.30 -7.98 4.56
N LEU A 54 -5.20 -8.23 3.26
CA LEU A 54 -4.26 -9.18 2.65
C LEU A 54 -2.82 -8.80 3.04
N ALA A 55 -2.47 -7.54 2.81
CA ALA A 55 -1.13 -7.00 3.04
C ALA A 55 -1.19 -5.74 3.91
N LYS A 56 -0.15 -5.56 4.73
CA LYS A 56 0.04 -4.38 5.58
C LYS A 56 1.52 -4.05 5.64
N PHE A 57 1.84 -2.77 5.44
CA PHE A 57 3.18 -2.24 5.69
C PHE A 57 3.09 -0.81 6.23
N THR A 58 4.18 -0.37 6.83
CA THR A 58 4.36 1.02 7.27
C THR A 58 5.51 1.61 6.46
N LEU A 59 5.29 2.79 5.89
CA LEU A 59 6.32 3.55 5.20
C LEU A 59 7.37 4.02 6.20
N THR A 60 8.63 4.02 5.80
CA THR A 60 9.73 4.47 6.68
C THR A 60 9.65 5.97 7.01
N ALA A 61 8.87 6.73 6.25
CA ALA A 61 8.59 8.15 6.49
C ALA A 61 7.68 8.41 7.71
N GLU A 62 6.88 7.42 8.12
CA GLU A 62 5.96 7.49 9.27
C GLU A 62 5.01 8.71 9.30
N CYS A 63 4.73 9.28 8.13
CA CYS A 63 3.89 10.47 7.95
C CYS A 63 2.75 10.22 6.96
N ALA A 64 1.87 11.21 6.80
CA ALA A 64 0.76 11.13 5.86
C ALA A 64 1.26 10.97 4.42
N CYS A 65 0.55 10.16 3.63
CA CYS A 65 0.94 9.87 2.25
C CYS A 65 -0.27 9.63 1.36
N VAL A 66 -0.22 10.17 0.14
CA VAL A 66 -1.11 9.72 -0.93
C VAL A 66 -0.51 8.47 -1.56
N CYS A 67 -1.36 7.50 -1.89
CA CYS A 67 -0.92 6.22 -2.46
C CYS A 67 -1.64 5.95 -3.78
N SER A 68 -1.03 5.14 -4.63
CA SER A 68 -1.66 4.61 -5.85
C SER A 68 -1.12 3.23 -6.18
N PHE A 69 -1.86 2.45 -6.96
CA PHE A 69 -1.32 1.23 -7.58
C PHE A 69 -0.47 1.59 -8.78
N GLY A 70 0.58 0.80 -9.05
CA GLY A 70 1.34 0.93 -10.28
C GLY A 70 0.50 0.61 -11.51
N GLY A 71 0.71 1.37 -12.59
CA GLY A 71 -0.07 1.23 -13.82
C GLY A 71 0.20 -0.08 -14.57
N VAL A 72 1.48 -0.41 -14.79
CA VAL A 72 1.88 -1.66 -15.46
C VAL A 72 1.89 -2.82 -14.47
N ASP A 73 2.50 -2.62 -13.31
CA ASP A 73 2.57 -3.62 -12.24
C ASP A 73 1.50 -3.36 -11.18
N ARG A 74 0.41 -4.12 -11.28
CA ARG A 74 -0.75 -4.02 -10.38
C ARG A 74 -0.49 -4.53 -8.97
N ARG A 75 0.66 -5.20 -8.76
CA ARG A 75 1.14 -5.63 -7.45
C ARG A 75 2.12 -4.65 -6.84
N SER A 76 2.32 -3.50 -7.48
CA SER A 76 3.10 -2.41 -6.91
C SER A 76 2.20 -1.28 -6.38
N VAL A 77 2.69 -0.63 -5.33
CA VAL A 77 2.10 0.55 -4.69
C VAL A 77 3.15 1.65 -4.67
N HIS A 78 2.76 2.82 -5.13
CA HIS A 78 3.52 4.06 -5.00
C HIS A 78 2.96 4.87 -3.84
N ALA A 79 3.84 5.42 -3.00
CA ALA A 79 3.47 6.36 -1.94
C ALA A 79 4.27 7.64 -2.08
N ILE A 80 3.57 8.77 -2.05
CA ILE A 80 4.14 10.12 -2.02
C ILE A 80 3.83 10.71 -0.65
N CYS A 81 4.88 10.95 0.12
CA CYS A 81 4.81 11.35 1.52
C CYS A 81 4.95 12.87 1.65
N VAL A 82 4.34 13.43 2.71
CA VAL A 82 4.41 14.87 3.01
C VAL A 82 5.81 15.37 3.36
N ASP A 83 6.71 14.47 3.75
CA ASP A 83 8.12 14.77 4.03
C ASP A 83 8.99 14.91 2.77
N GLY A 84 8.38 14.79 1.58
CA GLY A 84 9.10 14.89 0.31
C GLY A 84 9.70 13.57 -0.18
N THR A 85 9.33 12.44 0.41
CA THR A 85 9.82 11.12 0.00
C THR A 85 8.84 10.37 -0.90
N PHE A 86 9.39 9.63 -1.85
CA PHE A 86 8.70 8.66 -2.68
C PHE A 86 9.08 7.25 -2.24
N HIS A 87 8.11 6.34 -2.21
CA HIS A 87 8.35 4.92 -1.95
C HIS A 87 7.60 4.07 -2.96
N LYS A 88 8.23 3.00 -3.43
CA LYS A 88 7.59 1.93 -4.17
C LYS A 88 7.65 0.63 -3.38
N TYR A 89 6.52 -0.03 -3.23
CA TYR A 89 6.41 -1.35 -2.61
C TYR A 89 5.74 -2.34 -3.55
N SER A 90 6.15 -3.61 -3.50
CA SER A 90 5.45 -4.73 -4.12
C SER A 90 4.81 -5.63 -3.07
N PHE A 91 3.60 -6.15 -3.33
CA PHE A 91 2.90 -7.08 -2.44
C PHE A 91 2.54 -8.40 -3.13
N LYS A 92 2.56 -9.50 -2.38
CA LYS A 92 2.29 -10.86 -2.88
C LYS A 92 1.00 -11.44 -2.28
N ASN A 93 0.56 -12.59 -2.82
CA ASN A 93 -0.65 -13.30 -2.37
C ASN A 93 -0.57 -13.85 -0.94
N ASP A 94 0.64 -14.06 -0.43
CA ASP A 94 0.87 -14.45 0.96
C ASP A 94 0.83 -13.26 1.93
N GLY A 95 0.60 -12.04 1.42
CA GLY A 95 0.56 -10.81 2.19
C GLY A 95 1.94 -10.22 2.50
N THR A 96 3.03 -10.79 1.98
CA THR A 96 4.36 -10.20 2.09
C THR A 96 4.46 -8.91 1.26
N CYS A 97 5.17 -7.93 1.81
CA CYS A 97 5.42 -6.64 1.16
C CYS A 97 6.92 -6.35 1.15
N VAL A 98 7.45 -5.91 0.02
CA VAL A 98 8.87 -5.58 -0.16
C VAL A 98 8.96 -4.16 -0.70
N ARG A 99 9.89 -3.35 -0.18
CA ARG A 99 10.18 -2.02 -0.73
C ARG A 99 11.10 -2.20 -1.93
N ASP A 100 10.64 -1.78 -3.10
CA ASP A 100 11.40 -1.90 -4.35
C ASP A 100 12.24 -0.65 -4.65
N ASN A 101 11.72 0.53 -4.29
CA ASN A 101 12.37 1.79 -4.62
C ASN A 101 12.08 2.88 -3.59
N PHE A 102 12.96 3.86 -3.51
CA PHE A 102 12.87 5.02 -2.62
C PHE A 102 13.56 6.22 -3.28
N ASP A 103 12.97 7.41 -3.15
CA ASP A 103 13.59 8.65 -3.62
C ASP A 103 13.14 9.85 -2.78
N THR A 104 13.83 10.99 -2.89
CA THR A 104 13.45 12.27 -2.27
C THR A 104 13.31 13.33 -3.36
N PHE A 105 12.13 13.93 -3.49
CA PHE A 105 11.81 14.84 -4.60
C PHE A 105 11.83 16.32 -4.21
N LEU A 106 12.05 16.66 -2.93
CA LEU A 106 12.17 18.05 -2.48
C LEU A 106 13.61 18.58 -2.46
N ASN A 107 14.61 17.69 -2.50
CA ASN A 107 16.02 18.07 -2.47
C ASN A 107 16.58 18.22 -3.88
N VAL A 108 16.14 19.26 -4.60
CA VAL A 108 16.75 19.65 -5.88
C VAL A 108 17.96 20.53 -5.56
N PRO A 109 19.19 20.19 -6.00
CA PRO A 109 20.35 21.06 -5.84
C PRO A 109 20.11 22.43 -6.49
N GLU A 110 20.48 23.52 -5.83
CA GLU A 110 20.31 24.91 -6.31
C GLU A 110 21.09 25.23 -7.62
N GLU A 111 21.85 24.30 -8.19
CA GLU A 111 22.65 24.51 -9.39
C GLU A 111 21.91 24.08 -10.67
N ALA A 112 20.88 24.83 -11.06
CA ALA A 112 20.32 24.76 -12.41
C ALA A 112 19.92 26.12 -13.02
N ASP A 113 20.38 27.24 -12.45
CA ASP A 113 20.21 28.58 -13.05
C ASP A 113 21.30 28.92 -14.08
N HIS A 114 22.18 27.97 -14.44
CA HIS A 114 23.21 28.15 -15.46
C HIS A 114 23.28 26.99 -16.46
N ILE A 115 22.24 26.83 -17.28
CA ILE A 115 22.45 26.34 -18.65
C ILE A 115 21.88 27.38 -19.60
N LEU A 116 22.73 28.33 -19.95
CA LEU A 116 22.70 28.95 -21.27
C LEU A 116 22.86 27.82 -22.30
N LEU A 117 21.82 27.60 -23.11
CA LEU A 117 21.89 27.22 -24.53
C LEU A 117 20.48 27.30 -25.14
#